data_AF-A0ABD1GKD6-F1
#
_entry.id   AF-A0ABD1GKD6-F1
#
_cell.length_a   1.000
_cell.length_b   1.000
_cell.length_c   1.000
_cell.angle_alpha   90.00
_cell.angle_beta   90.00
_cell.angle_gamma   90.00
#
_symmetry.space_group_name_H-M   'P 1'
#
loop_
_entity.id
_entity.type
_entity.pdbx_description
1 polymer ?
#
loop_
_entity_poly.entity_id
_entity_poly.type
_entity_poly.pdbx_seq_one_letter_code
_entity_poly.pdbx_strand_id
1 'polypeptide(L)'
;MEYIDRLPSMDLMRSEKMMLAQLIIPVESAHRAVSYLGQLGLLQFTDLNDDKSPFQRTFVNQVKRCAEMSRKLRFFKDQIHKAGLILSPHPASETDIELEELEAGLAEHEHELIEMNHNSEKLQTTMSCLSSRWSYRRQVTSLCLIGIVLLHKIQNSESTLEQEMQPGMSDQFGVKFVSGVICKSKALRFERMLFRTTRGNMLFNQAPADDPIVDPASNDMVENIVFMVFFSGEQARKKIHKICEAFGANCYPVPEDSIKRRQITRDVLSRLSELETTLDAGLRH
;
A
#
# COMPACT_ATOMS: atom_id res chain seq x y z
N MET A 1 30.87 -40.68 16.94
CA MET A 1 30.64 -41.12 15.55
C MET A 1 31.19 -42.52 15.25
N GLU A 2 32.01 -43.16 16.10
CA GLU A 2 32.58 -44.50 15.83
C GLU A 2 31.61 -45.70 15.88
N TYR A 3 30.34 -45.50 16.29
CA TYR A 3 29.37 -46.60 16.42
C TYR A 3 28.62 -46.91 15.11
N ILE A 4 28.52 -45.95 14.19
CA ILE A 4 27.82 -46.12 12.91
C ILE A 4 28.65 -47.01 11.96
N ASP A 5 29.98 -46.90 12.03
CA ASP A 5 30.91 -47.73 11.23
C ASP A 5 30.98 -49.20 11.69
N ARG A 6 30.37 -49.55 12.83
CA ARG A 6 30.27 -50.92 13.35
C ARG A 6 28.92 -51.58 13.07
N LEU A 7 28.06 -50.97 12.26
CA LEU A 7 26.80 -51.59 11.89
C LEU A 7 27.06 -52.79 10.96
N PRO A 8 26.35 -53.92 11.15
CA PRO A 8 26.49 -55.07 10.27
C PRO A 8 26.17 -54.68 8.82
N SER A 9 26.90 -55.24 7.86
CA SER A 9 26.70 -54.97 6.44
C SER A 9 25.26 -55.32 6.03
N MET A 10 24.49 -54.33 5.60
CA MET A 10 23.10 -54.55 5.19
C MET A 10 23.03 -55.45 3.95
N ASP A 11 22.22 -56.50 4.01
CA ASP A 11 21.94 -57.35 2.85
C ASP A 11 20.83 -56.70 2.01
N LEU A 12 21.13 -56.36 0.74
CA LEU A 12 20.18 -55.70 -0.16
C LEU A 12 19.01 -56.61 -0.57
N MET A 13 19.12 -57.93 -0.39
CA MET A 13 18.15 -58.91 -0.88
C MET A 13 17.10 -59.31 0.16
N ARG A 14 17.26 -58.93 1.43
CA ARG A 14 16.37 -59.31 2.55
C ARG A 14 16.18 -58.18 3.54
N SER A 15 15.08 -58.22 4.28
CA SER A 15 14.84 -57.27 5.37
C SER A 15 15.77 -57.56 6.55
N GLU A 16 16.22 -56.50 7.20
CA GLU A 16 17.03 -56.58 8.43
C GLU A 16 16.22 -57.12 9.60
N LYS A 17 16.92 -57.78 10.53
CA LYS A 17 16.29 -58.33 11.74
C LYS A 17 15.89 -57.20 12.68
N MET A 18 14.59 -57.04 12.89
CA MET A 18 14.03 -56.10 13.86
C MET A 18 13.89 -56.72 15.24
N MET A 19 14.03 -55.89 16.28
CA MET A 19 13.83 -56.27 17.68
C MET A 19 12.96 -55.23 18.36
N LEU A 20 11.95 -55.69 19.10
CA LEU A 20 11.15 -54.84 19.97
C LEU A 20 11.87 -54.69 21.31
N ALA A 21 12.15 -53.46 21.71
CA ALA A 21 12.76 -53.12 22.99
C ALA A 21 11.87 -52.14 23.76
N GLN A 22 11.83 -52.27 25.09
CA GLN A 22 11.14 -51.34 25.97
C GLN A 22 12.15 -50.34 26.54
N LEU A 23 11.93 -49.05 26.30
CA LEU A 23 12.74 -47.97 26.87
C LEU A 23 12.07 -47.42 28.13
N ILE A 24 12.81 -47.40 29.23
CA ILE A 24 12.40 -46.76 30.49
C ILE A 24 13.28 -45.53 30.68
N ILE A 25 12.68 -44.35 30.58
CA ILE A 25 13.41 -43.07 30.59
C ILE A 25 12.88 -42.22 31.75
N PRO A 26 13.76 -41.74 32.65
CA PRO A 26 13.38 -40.75 33.67
C PRO A 26 12.89 -39.45 33.01
N VAL A 27 11.82 -38.86 33.54
CA VAL A 27 11.18 -37.67 32.94
C VAL A 27 12.14 -36.50 32.77
N GLU A 28 13.06 -36.30 33.71
CA GLU A 28 14.06 -35.23 33.71
C GLU A 28 15.03 -35.34 32.52
N SER A 29 15.31 -36.57 32.07
CA SER A 29 16.23 -36.84 30.96
C SER A 29 15.52 -37.13 29.64
N ALA A 30 14.17 -37.12 29.64
CA ALA A 30 13.37 -37.55 28.49
C ALA A 30 13.68 -36.74 27.23
N HIS A 31 13.75 -35.41 27.34
CA HIS A 31 14.02 -34.53 26.21
C HIS A 31 15.40 -34.83 25.58
N ARG A 32 16.46 -34.84 26.39
CA ARG A 32 17.83 -35.09 25.93
C ARG A 32 18.01 -36.50 25.35
N ALA A 33 17.42 -37.51 26.01
CA ALA A 33 17.48 -38.89 25.54
C ALA A 33 16.78 -39.06 24.18
N VAL A 34 15.58 -38.49 24.02
CA VAL A 34 14.83 -38.57 22.75
C VAL A 34 15.53 -37.79 21.64
N SER A 35 16.09 -36.62 21.92
CA SER A 35 16.89 -35.86 20.94
C SER A 35 18.10 -36.65 20.44
N TYR A 36 18.83 -37.30 21.36
CA TYR A 36 19.97 -38.15 21.00
C TYR A 36 19.54 -39.38 20.18
N LEU A 37 18.46 -40.05 20.58
CA LEU A 37 17.90 -41.17 19.82
C LEU A 37 17.42 -40.73 18.42
N GLY A 38 16.88 -39.52 18.29
CA GLY A 38 16.50 -38.91 17.02
C GLY A 38 17.70 -38.63 16.11
N GLN A 39 18.82 -38.18 16.66
CA GLN A 39 20.07 -38.00 15.92
C GLN A 39 20.66 -39.33 15.43
N LEU A 40 20.51 -40.41 16.21
CA LEU A 40 20.92 -41.75 15.77
C LEU A 40 20.05 -42.25 14.60
N GLY A 41 18.74 -42.01 14.63
CA GLY A 41 17.83 -42.33 13.52
C GLY A 41 17.58 -43.83 13.30
N LEU A 42 17.90 -44.69 14.28
CA LEU A 42 17.82 -46.16 14.17
C LEU A 42 16.59 -46.78 14.86
N LEU A 43 15.68 -45.95 15.39
CA LEU A 43 14.55 -46.41 16.19
C LEU A 43 13.23 -46.03 15.53
N GLN A 44 12.25 -46.94 15.62
CA GLN A 44 10.86 -46.69 15.29
C GLN A 44 10.02 -46.77 16.56
N PHE A 45 9.34 -45.69 16.92
CA PHE A 45 8.43 -45.66 18.07
C PHE A 45 7.07 -46.26 17.71
N THR A 46 6.56 -47.12 18.59
CA THR A 46 5.18 -47.64 18.54
C THR A 46 4.29 -46.80 19.45
N ASP A 47 3.09 -46.43 18.99
CA ASP A 47 2.15 -45.68 19.82
C ASP A 47 1.54 -46.59 20.90
N LEU A 48 1.83 -46.29 22.16
CA LEU A 48 1.25 -46.98 23.32
C LEU A 48 -0.03 -46.31 23.83
N ASN A 49 -0.44 -45.16 23.27
CA ASN A 49 -1.62 -44.39 23.67
C ASN A 49 -2.53 -44.14 22.45
N ASP A 50 -2.77 -45.19 21.67
CA ASP A 50 -3.63 -45.15 20.48
C ASP A 50 -5.10 -44.85 20.83
N ASP A 51 -5.53 -45.25 22.02
CA ASP A 51 -6.83 -45.01 22.63
C ASP A 51 -7.08 -43.52 22.99
N LYS A 52 -6.01 -42.73 23.15
CA LYS A 52 -6.12 -41.33 23.56
C LYS A 52 -6.08 -40.37 22.37
N SER A 53 -7.05 -39.47 22.36
CA SER A 53 -7.07 -38.33 21.43
C SER A 53 -5.78 -37.50 21.57
N PRO A 54 -5.23 -36.96 20.46
CA PRO A 54 -4.03 -36.12 20.50
C PRO A 54 -4.13 -34.96 21.52
N PHE A 55 -5.33 -34.42 21.73
CA PHE A 55 -5.59 -33.32 22.67
C PHE A 55 -5.48 -33.68 24.16
N GLN A 56 -5.55 -34.98 24.48
CA GLN A 56 -5.52 -35.49 25.85
C GLN A 56 -4.13 -36.02 26.24
N ARG A 57 -3.15 -35.94 25.32
CA ARG A 57 -1.78 -36.41 25.55
C ARG A 57 -0.99 -35.43 26.41
N THR A 58 -0.06 -35.94 27.20
CA THR A 58 0.69 -35.20 28.23
C THR A 58 1.42 -33.96 27.71
N PHE A 59 1.99 -34.02 26.48
CA PHE A 59 2.84 -32.96 25.93
C PHE A 59 2.14 -32.03 24.92
N VAL A 60 0.79 -31.97 24.93
CA VAL A 60 0.06 -31.24 23.89
C VAL A 60 0.34 -29.73 23.89
N ASN A 61 0.58 -29.15 25.06
CA ASN A 61 0.82 -27.71 25.19
C ASN A 61 2.18 -27.33 24.59
N GLN A 62 3.20 -28.16 24.78
CA GLN A 62 4.54 -27.96 24.20
C GLN A 62 4.48 -28.07 22.67
N VAL A 63 3.73 -29.03 22.13
CA VAL A 63 3.51 -29.16 20.69
C VAL A 63 2.78 -27.94 20.13
N LYS A 64 1.75 -27.44 20.83
CA LYS A 64 1.05 -26.20 20.44
C LYS A 64 1.96 -24.98 20.42
N ARG A 65 2.82 -24.81 21.44
CA ARG A 65 3.83 -23.72 21.48
C ARG A 65 4.75 -23.77 20.25
N CYS A 66 5.29 -24.94 19.93
CA CYS A 66 6.13 -25.13 18.75
C CYS A 66 5.38 -24.84 17.44
N ALA A 67 4.10 -25.24 17.36
CA ALA A 67 3.27 -24.97 16.19
C ALA A 67 3.03 -23.46 15.96
N GLU A 68 2.80 -22.69 17.04
CA GLU A 68 2.71 -21.22 16.95
C GLU A 68 4.04 -20.59 16.56
N MET A 69 5.17 -21.01 17.14
CA MET A 69 6.50 -20.53 16.71
C MET A 69 6.78 -20.82 15.23
N SER A 70 6.41 -22.02 14.75
CA SER A 70 6.50 -22.38 13.34
C SER A 70 5.61 -21.52 12.44
N ARG A 71 4.41 -21.12 12.92
CA ARG A 71 3.56 -20.15 12.21
C ARG A 71 4.25 -18.79 12.10
N LYS A 72 4.86 -18.28 13.17
CA LYS A 72 5.59 -16.99 13.16
C LYS A 72 6.78 -17.02 12.18
N LEU A 73 7.54 -18.11 12.19
CA LEU A 73 8.66 -18.30 11.24
C LEU A 73 8.18 -18.34 9.78
N ARG A 74 7.04 -18.97 9.49
CA ARG A 74 6.44 -18.93 8.14
C ARG A 74 6.04 -17.51 7.74
N PHE A 75 5.43 -16.75 8.65
CA PHE A 75 5.11 -15.34 8.42
C PHE A 75 6.37 -14.54 8.08
N PHE A 76 7.47 -14.70 8.82
CA PHE A 76 8.73 -14.03 8.50
C PHE A 76 9.29 -14.42 7.15
N LYS A 77 9.27 -15.71 6.79
CA LYS A 77 9.69 -16.17 5.47
C LYS A 77 8.89 -15.49 4.35
N ASP A 78 7.58 -15.36 4.52
CA ASP A 78 6.72 -14.69 3.55
C ASP A 78 7.02 -13.18 3.45
N GLN A 79 7.29 -12.51 4.57
CA GLN A 79 7.67 -11.09 4.59
C GLN A 79 9.02 -10.86 3.91
N ILE A 80 10.01 -11.71 4.19
CA ILE A 80 11.34 -11.65 3.57
C ILE A 80 11.24 -11.86 2.06
N HIS A 81 10.41 -12.81 1.62
CA HIS A 81 10.16 -13.04 0.19
C HIS A 81 9.46 -11.84 -0.46
N LYS A 82 8.49 -11.20 0.21
CA LYS A 82 7.86 -9.95 -0.27
C LYS A 82 8.85 -8.81 -0.40
N ALA A 83 9.84 -8.73 0.50
CA ALA A 83 10.93 -7.75 0.44
C ALA A 83 12.02 -8.08 -0.60
N GLY A 84 11.95 -9.25 -1.25
CA GLY A 84 12.94 -9.68 -2.25
C GLY A 84 14.30 -10.08 -1.66
N LEU A 85 14.36 -10.32 -0.35
CA LEU A 85 15.58 -10.74 0.33
C LEU A 85 15.77 -12.26 0.22
N ILE A 86 16.99 -12.70 -0.09
CA ILE A 86 17.34 -14.12 -0.16
C ILE A 86 17.94 -14.54 1.17
N LEU A 87 17.30 -15.51 1.85
CA LEU A 87 17.86 -16.12 3.05
C LEU A 87 19.14 -16.89 2.70
N SER A 88 20.26 -16.52 3.32
CA SER A 88 21.46 -17.34 3.29
C SER A 88 21.24 -18.60 4.11
N PRO A 89 21.42 -19.82 3.56
CA PRO A 89 21.35 -21.04 4.34
C PRO A 89 22.55 -21.09 5.29
N HIS A 90 22.36 -20.63 6.53
CA HIS A 90 23.34 -20.84 7.58
C HIS A 90 23.25 -22.31 8.05
N PRO A 91 24.37 -23.03 8.19
CA PRO A 91 24.35 -24.36 8.78
C PRO A 91 23.77 -24.24 10.20
N ALA A 92 22.85 -25.14 10.55
CA ALA A 92 22.23 -25.17 11.86
C ALA A 92 23.33 -25.30 12.92
N SER A 93 23.57 -24.21 13.67
CA SER A 93 24.45 -24.26 14.82
C SER A 93 23.74 -25.05 15.92
N GLU A 94 24.39 -26.08 16.43
CA GLU A 94 23.94 -26.94 17.53
C GLU A 94 24.02 -26.19 18.89
N THR A 95 23.50 -24.98 18.96
CA THR A 95 23.31 -24.33 20.27
C THR A 95 22.09 -24.95 20.93
N ASP A 96 22.17 -25.25 22.22
CA ASP A 96 21.01 -25.54 23.06
C ASP A 96 20.07 -24.33 22.97
N ILE A 97 19.06 -24.40 22.10
CA ILE A 97 18.13 -23.29 21.89
C ILE A 97 17.17 -23.30 23.08
N GLU A 98 17.27 -22.30 23.93
CA GLU A 98 16.27 -22.05 24.97
C GLU A 98 14.95 -21.65 24.30
N LEU A 99 14.00 -22.59 24.26
CA LEU A 99 12.71 -22.43 23.58
C LEU A 99 11.91 -21.23 24.11
N GLU A 100 12.09 -20.87 25.38
CA GLU A 100 11.40 -19.74 26.01
C GLU A 100 11.92 -18.39 25.51
N GLU A 101 13.25 -18.22 25.44
CA GLU A 101 13.85 -17.01 24.88
C GLU A 101 13.51 -16.86 23.40
N LEU A 102 13.55 -17.97 22.65
CA LEU A 102 13.16 -17.98 21.25
C LEU A 102 11.69 -17.61 21.06
N GLU A 103 10.79 -18.12 21.90
CA GLU A 103 9.36 -17.77 21.83
C GLU A 103 9.13 -16.27 22.09
N ALA A 104 9.83 -15.72 23.09
CA ALA A 104 9.75 -14.29 23.42
C ALA A 104 10.26 -13.43 22.26
N GLY A 105 11.44 -13.73 21.72
CA GLY A 105 12.03 -13.00 20.59
C GLY A 105 11.18 -13.08 19.32
N LEU A 106 10.63 -14.25 19.00
CA LEU A 106 9.72 -14.40 17.85
C LEU A 106 8.43 -13.59 18.03
N ALA A 107 7.92 -13.45 19.27
CA ALA A 107 6.73 -12.67 19.54
C ALA A 107 6.96 -11.16 19.45
N GLU A 108 8.10 -10.68 19.94
CA GLU A 108 8.49 -9.27 19.84
C GLU A 108 8.67 -8.87 18.37
N HIS A 109 9.47 -9.61 17.60
CA HIS A 109 9.69 -9.32 16.19
C HIS A 109 8.42 -9.44 15.33
N GLU A 110 7.50 -10.35 15.66
CA GLU A 110 6.20 -10.41 14.98
C GLU A 110 5.39 -9.15 15.23
N HIS A 111 5.37 -8.66 16.48
CA HIS A 111 4.67 -7.44 16.83
C HIS A 111 5.25 -6.23 16.09
N GLU A 112 6.57 -6.07 16.11
CA GLU A 112 7.29 -5.00 15.41
C GLU A 112 7.02 -5.03 13.91
N LEU A 113 7.10 -6.20 13.27
CA LEU A 113 6.85 -6.34 11.83
C LEU A 113 5.41 -6.06 11.45
N ILE A 114 4.44 -6.43 12.28
CA ILE A 114 3.03 -6.11 12.03
C ILE A 114 2.81 -4.60 12.15
N GLU A 115 3.36 -3.97 13.19
CA GLU A 115 3.25 -2.52 13.39
C GLU A 115 3.91 -1.75 12.25
N MET A 116 5.13 -2.14 11.86
CA MET A 116 5.85 -1.51 10.76
C MET A 116 5.13 -1.69 9.42
N ASN A 117 4.57 -2.87 9.15
CA ASN A 117 3.76 -3.09 7.95
C ASN A 117 2.49 -2.22 7.95
N HIS A 118 1.79 -2.11 9.09
CA HIS A 118 0.61 -1.26 9.21
C HIS A 118 0.96 0.22 8.99
N ASN A 119 2.07 0.68 9.58
CA ASN A 119 2.57 2.04 9.41
C ASN A 119 2.98 2.30 7.95
N SER A 120 3.67 1.34 7.31
CA SER A 120 4.07 1.43 5.90
C SER A 120 2.85 1.48 4.97
N GLU A 121 1.83 0.64 5.18
CA GLU A 121 0.59 0.66 4.39
C GLU A 121 -0.16 1.98 4.56
N LYS A 122 -0.24 2.50 5.80
CA LYS A 122 -0.85 3.81 6.07
C LYS A 122 -0.07 4.94 5.40
N LEU A 123 1.26 4.90 5.43
CA LEU A 123 2.12 5.86 4.76
C LEU A 123 1.99 5.77 3.23
N GLN A 124 1.98 4.58 2.65
CA GLN A 124 1.77 4.36 1.22
C GLN A 124 0.39 4.83 0.78
N THR A 125 -0.66 4.58 1.57
CA THR A 125 -2.02 5.07 1.28
C THR A 125 -2.08 6.59 1.38
N THR A 126 -1.44 7.17 2.40
CA THR A 126 -1.36 8.62 2.58
C THR A 126 -0.58 9.27 1.44
N MET A 127 0.54 8.67 1.02
CA MET A 127 1.35 9.12 -0.09
C MET A 127 0.62 8.95 -1.42
N SER A 128 -0.07 7.84 -1.67
CA SER A 128 -0.88 7.64 -2.87
C SER A 128 -2.04 8.64 -2.94
N CYS A 129 -2.68 8.91 -1.81
CA CYS A 129 -3.70 9.95 -1.69
C CYS A 129 -3.12 11.37 -1.91
N LEU A 130 -1.91 11.63 -1.42
CA LEU A 130 -1.28 12.94 -1.59
C LEU A 130 -0.70 13.11 -2.98
N SER A 131 -0.03 12.11 -3.54
CA SER A 131 0.46 12.03 -4.92
C SER A 131 -0.68 12.22 -5.91
N SER A 132 -1.80 11.50 -5.74
CA SER A 132 -3.01 11.74 -6.54
C SER A 132 -3.53 13.16 -6.37
N ARG A 133 -3.59 13.70 -5.14
CA ARG A 133 -3.95 15.11 -4.87
C ARG A 133 -2.93 16.11 -5.42
N TRP A 134 -1.70 15.67 -5.70
CA TRP A 134 -0.57 16.46 -6.14
C TRP A 134 -0.41 16.53 -7.65
N SER A 135 -0.43 15.40 -8.34
CA SER A 135 -0.57 15.37 -9.80
C SER A 135 -1.82 16.16 -10.20
N TYR A 136 -2.90 15.98 -9.43
CA TYR A 136 -4.11 16.80 -9.54
C TYR A 136 -3.83 18.30 -9.33
N ARG A 137 -3.19 18.72 -8.23
CA ARG A 137 -2.96 20.16 -7.94
C ARG A 137 -1.93 20.81 -8.85
N ARG A 138 -0.86 20.11 -9.21
CA ARG A 138 0.17 20.56 -10.17
C ARG A 138 -0.46 20.82 -11.53
N GLN A 139 -1.40 19.96 -11.91
CA GLN A 139 -2.10 20.11 -13.18
C GLN A 139 -3.24 21.12 -13.15
N VAL A 140 -3.92 21.30 -12.01
CA VAL A 140 -4.82 22.45 -11.80
C VAL A 140 -4.03 23.77 -11.77
N THR A 141 -2.80 23.80 -11.25
CA THR A 141 -1.94 25.00 -11.26
C THR A 141 -1.47 25.30 -12.68
N SER A 142 -1.08 24.28 -13.45
CA SER A 142 -0.73 24.38 -14.88
C SER A 142 -1.92 24.87 -15.70
N LEU A 143 -3.12 24.32 -15.50
CA LEU A 143 -4.35 24.77 -16.17
C LEU A 143 -4.85 26.13 -15.68
N CYS A 144 -4.60 26.52 -14.44
CA CYS A 144 -4.91 27.86 -13.94
C CYS A 144 -3.97 28.89 -14.56
N LEU A 145 -2.68 28.56 -14.74
CA LEU A 145 -1.74 29.36 -15.54
C LEU A 145 -2.21 29.47 -16.99
N ILE A 146 -2.58 28.37 -17.65
CA ILE A 146 -3.08 28.37 -19.03
C ILE A 146 -4.40 29.14 -19.15
N GLY A 147 -5.34 28.95 -18.21
CA GLY A 147 -6.63 29.64 -18.16
C GLY A 147 -6.50 31.13 -17.88
N ILE A 148 -5.55 31.55 -17.04
CA ILE A 148 -5.20 32.96 -16.85
C ILE A 148 -4.58 33.54 -18.11
N VAL A 149 -3.67 32.82 -18.79
CA VAL A 149 -3.10 33.25 -20.08
C VAL A 149 -4.18 33.36 -21.16
N LEU A 150 -5.16 32.45 -21.16
CA LEU A 150 -6.30 32.50 -22.08
C LEU A 150 -7.24 33.67 -21.77
N LEU A 151 -7.57 33.93 -20.51
CA LEU A 151 -8.35 35.11 -20.10
C LEU A 151 -7.62 36.41 -20.44
N HIS A 152 -6.31 36.48 -20.23
CA HIS A 152 -5.47 37.62 -20.65
C HIS A 152 -5.46 37.80 -22.18
N LYS A 153 -5.42 36.70 -22.94
CA LYS A 153 -5.51 36.74 -24.41
C LYS A 153 -6.89 37.18 -24.89
N ILE A 154 -7.96 36.74 -24.24
CA ILE A 154 -9.34 37.12 -24.57
C ILE A 154 -9.57 38.61 -24.29
N GLN A 155 -9.13 39.11 -23.12
CA GLN A 155 -9.15 40.54 -22.79
C GLN A 155 -8.31 41.39 -23.77
N ASN A 156 -7.18 40.86 -24.25
CA ASN A 156 -6.37 41.55 -25.26
C ASN A 156 -6.91 41.42 -26.70
N SER A 157 -7.81 40.46 -26.97
CA SER A 157 -8.45 40.33 -28.29
C SER A 157 -9.72 41.18 -28.44
N GLU A 158 -10.35 41.58 -27.32
CA GLU A 158 -11.46 42.55 -27.34
C GLU A 158 -10.98 44.02 -27.40
N SER A 159 -9.68 44.30 -27.30
CA SER A 159 -9.14 45.67 -27.34
C SER A 159 -8.72 46.18 -28.73
N THR A 160 -9.33 45.69 -29.81
CA THR A 160 -9.09 46.23 -31.18
C THR A 160 -10.29 46.94 -31.82
N LEU A 161 -11.43 47.05 -31.14
CA LEU A 161 -12.54 47.88 -31.62
C LEU A 161 -13.27 48.52 -30.43
N GLU A 162 -12.77 49.68 -30.00
CA GLU A 162 -13.55 50.92 -29.79
C GLU A 162 -12.75 51.89 -28.92
N GLN A 163 -12.33 52.97 -29.59
CA GLN A 163 -11.75 54.16 -29.01
C GLN A 163 -12.92 55.01 -28.46
N GLU A 164 -13.02 55.19 -27.14
CA GLU A 164 -13.21 56.48 -26.47
C GLU A 164 -13.36 56.33 -24.94
N MET A 165 -12.38 56.90 -24.22
CA MET A 165 -12.53 57.72 -23.00
C MET A 165 -13.36 57.20 -21.81
N GLN A 166 -12.69 56.68 -20.76
CA GLN A 166 -12.80 57.05 -19.32
C GLN A 166 -11.97 56.09 -18.44
N PRO A 167 -11.17 56.55 -17.44
CA PRO A 167 -10.43 55.68 -16.54
C PRO A 167 -11.25 55.39 -15.28
N GLY A 168 -11.83 54.20 -15.19
CA GLY A 168 -12.51 53.76 -13.97
C GLY A 168 -13.05 52.34 -14.06
N MET A 169 -12.85 51.58 -12.97
CA MET A 169 -13.51 50.30 -12.64
C MET A 169 -12.88 49.02 -13.23
N SER A 170 -11.80 48.54 -12.60
CA SER A 170 -11.10 47.30 -12.97
C SER A 170 -11.62 46.02 -12.28
N ASP A 171 -12.91 45.91 -11.95
CA ASP A 171 -13.41 44.75 -11.17
C ASP A 171 -14.82 44.26 -11.56
N GLN A 172 -15.14 44.25 -12.86
CA GLN A 172 -16.47 43.83 -13.34
C GLN A 172 -16.42 42.90 -14.55
N PHE A 173 -15.88 41.70 -14.37
CA PHE A 173 -16.32 40.53 -15.15
C PHE A 173 -16.41 39.31 -14.22
N GLY A 174 -17.57 39.12 -13.60
CA GLY A 174 -17.86 38.09 -12.59
C GLY A 174 -17.95 36.66 -13.16
N VAL A 175 -16.93 36.21 -13.88
CA VAL A 175 -16.84 34.86 -14.41
C VAL A 175 -16.25 33.95 -13.34
N LYS A 176 -17.05 32.99 -12.86
CA LYS A 176 -16.62 32.00 -11.87
C LYS A 176 -16.13 30.74 -12.60
N PHE A 177 -15.27 29.97 -11.95
CA PHE A 177 -14.76 28.73 -12.51
C PHE A 177 -14.83 27.57 -11.51
N VAL A 178 -14.94 26.35 -12.04
CA VAL A 178 -14.83 25.10 -11.29
C VAL A 178 -13.76 24.25 -11.95
N SER A 179 -12.81 23.77 -11.15
CA SER A 179 -11.78 22.83 -11.57
C SER A 179 -12.01 21.44 -10.98
N GLY A 180 -11.74 20.42 -11.78
CA GLY A 180 -12.00 19.02 -11.45
C GLY A 180 -11.05 18.06 -12.16
N VAL A 181 -11.05 16.79 -11.72
CA VAL A 181 -10.46 15.68 -12.48
C VAL A 181 -11.51 14.62 -12.71
N ILE A 182 -11.44 14.04 -13.90
CA ILE A 182 -12.33 12.99 -14.36
C ILE A 182 -11.53 11.96 -15.15
N CYS A 183 -11.93 10.69 -15.10
CA CYS A 183 -11.34 9.64 -15.93
C CYS A 183 -11.52 9.97 -17.42
N LYS A 184 -10.48 9.74 -18.24
CA LYS A 184 -10.49 9.99 -19.69
C LYS A 184 -11.65 9.30 -20.41
N SER A 185 -12.00 8.08 -19.99
CA SER A 185 -13.12 7.32 -20.54
C SER A 185 -14.49 8.01 -20.39
N LYS A 186 -14.65 8.85 -19.35
CA LYS A 186 -15.90 9.54 -19.03
C LYS A 186 -15.94 10.99 -19.54
N ALA A 187 -14.80 11.56 -19.98
CA ALA A 187 -14.66 12.98 -20.31
C ALA A 187 -15.64 13.45 -21.41
N LEU A 188 -15.76 12.71 -22.52
CA LEU A 188 -16.66 13.09 -23.64
C LEU A 188 -18.14 13.11 -23.24
N ARG A 189 -18.57 12.19 -22.36
CA ARG A 189 -19.96 12.13 -21.87
C ARG A 189 -20.22 13.28 -20.91
N PHE A 190 -19.25 13.61 -20.07
CA PHE A 190 -19.29 14.70 -19.13
C PHE A 190 -19.40 16.07 -19.82
N GLU A 191 -18.56 16.35 -20.81
CA GLU A 191 -18.59 17.60 -21.60
C GLU A 191 -19.96 17.81 -22.26
N ARG A 192 -20.49 16.77 -22.92
CA ARG A 192 -21.83 16.82 -23.56
C ARG A 192 -22.94 17.10 -22.54
N MET A 193 -22.85 16.52 -21.35
CA MET A 193 -23.85 16.73 -20.29
C MET A 193 -23.80 18.16 -19.75
N LEU A 194 -22.59 18.70 -19.55
CA LEU A 194 -22.39 20.10 -19.16
C LEU A 194 -22.96 21.06 -20.21
N PHE A 195 -22.64 20.84 -21.50
CA PHE A 195 -23.10 21.68 -22.60
C PHE A 195 -24.63 21.70 -22.71
N ARG A 196 -25.26 20.52 -22.65
CA ARG A 196 -26.74 20.39 -22.72
C ARG A 196 -27.44 21.07 -21.54
N THR A 197 -26.90 20.91 -20.33
CA THR A 197 -27.53 21.43 -19.11
C THR A 197 -27.40 22.95 -18.99
N THR A 198 -26.30 23.51 -19.49
CA THR A 198 -26.01 24.95 -19.49
C THR A 198 -26.47 25.66 -20.77
N ARG A 199 -27.04 24.92 -21.74
CA ARG A 199 -27.46 25.42 -23.07
C ARG A 199 -26.34 26.15 -23.82
N GLY A 200 -25.09 25.71 -23.64
CA GLY A 200 -23.92 26.33 -24.26
C GLY A 200 -23.35 27.56 -23.55
N ASN A 201 -23.93 27.99 -22.42
CA ASN A 201 -23.42 29.14 -21.65
C ASN A 201 -22.27 28.76 -20.69
N MET A 202 -21.35 27.90 -21.14
CA MET A 202 -20.18 27.50 -20.38
C MET A 202 -18.98 27.28 -21.30
N LEU A 203 -17.78 27.60 -20.82
CA LEU A 203 -16.53 27.30 -21.51
C LEU A 203 -15.85 26.12 -20.79
N PHE A 204 -15.65 25.02 -21.51
CA PHE A 204 -15.00 23.81 -21.02
C PHE A 204 -13.59 23.72 -21.58
N ASN A 205 -12.59 23.72 -20.69
CA ASN A 205 -11.19 23.47 -21.05
C ASN A 205 -10.75 22.15 -20.40
N GLN A 206 -9.98 21.35 -21.15
CA GLN A 206 -9.42 20.09 -20.67
C GLN A 206 -7.94 19.98 -21.04
N ALA A 207 -7.14 19.36 -20.17
CA ALA A 207 -5.78 18.92 -20.48
C ALA A 207 -5.54 17.50 -19.95
N PRO A 208 -4.82 16.65 -20.71
CA PRO A 208 -4.50 15.28 -20.29
C PRO A 208 -3.57 15.27 -19.09
N ALA A 209 -3.76 14.34 -18.15
CA ALA A 209 -2.80 14.08 -17.09
C ALA A 209 -1.52 13.43 -17.63
N ASP A 210 -0.36 14.03 -17.33
CA ASP A 210 0.93 13.54 -17.80
C ASP A 210 1.28 12.18 -17.17
N ASP A 211 0.84 11.94 -15.93
CA ASP A 211 1.12 10.72 -15.19
C ASP A 211 -0.19 9.93 -14.90
N PRO A 212 -0.27 8.63 -15.24
CA PRO A 212 -1.38 7.78 -14.85
C PRO A 212 -1.42 7.66 -13.32
N ILE A 213 -2.59 7.92 -12.74
CA ILE A 213 -2.78 7.88 -11.28
C ILE A 213 -3.43 6.54 -10.96
N VAL A 214 -2.84 5.80 -10.02
CA VAL A 214 -3.45 4.57 -9.47
C VAL A 214 -4.63 4.96 -8.59
N ASP A 215 -5.83 4.49 -8.93
CA ASP A 215 -7.00 4.70 -8.10
C ASP A 215 -6.88 3.86 -6.81
N PRO A 216 -6.85 4.46 -5.60
CA PRO A 216 -6.71 3.71 -4.34
C PRO A 216 -7.86 2.73 -4.09
N ALA A 217 -8.99 2.82 -4.79
CA ALA A 217 -10.10 1.89 -4.66
C ALA A 217 -10.06 0.71 -5.66
N SER A 218 -9.49 0.91 -6.86
CA SER A 218 -9.51 -0.08 -7.94
C SER A 218 -8.15 -0.75 -8.18
N ASN A 219 -7.06 -0.16 -7.66
CA ASN A 219 -5.67 -0.56 -7.95
C ASN A 219 -5.32 -0.55 -9.46
N ASP A 220 -6.14 0.12 -10.27
CA ASP A 220 -5.98 0.23 -11.70
C ASP A 220 -5.29 1.55 -12.07
N MET A 221 -4.43 1.48 -13.09
CA MET A 221 -3.80 2.64 -13.72
C MET A 221 -4.85 3.39 -14.54
N VAL A 222 -5.40 4.48 -13.99
CA VAL A 222 -6.44 5.26 -14.67
C VAL A 222 -5.84 6.52 -15.28
N GLU A 223 -5.94 6.65 -16.60
CA GLU A 223 -5.66 7.90 -17.30
C GLU A 223 -6.72 8.94 -16.95
N ASN A 224 -6.27 10.01 -16.31
CA ASN A 224 -7.12 11.08 -15.84
C ASN A 224 -6.99 12.33 -16.73
N ILE A 225 -8.05 13.13 -16.77
CA ILE A 225 -8.09 14.42 -17.45
C ILE A 225 -8.46 15.47 -16.42
N VAL A 226 -7.74 16.59 -16.46
CA VAL A 226 -8.06 17.75 -15.64
C VAL A 226 -8.89 18.72 -16.47
N PHE A 227 -9.97 19.20 -15.88
CA PHE A 227 -10.90 20.09 -16.55
C PHE A 227 -11.10 21.39 -15.77
N MET A 228 -11.45 22.44 -16.50
CA MET A 228 -11.86 23.73 -15.99
C MET A 228 -13.11 24.19 -16.72
N VAL A 229 -14.16 24.51 -15.95
CA VAL A 229 -15.43 25.01 -16.48
C VAL A 229 -15.62 26.43 -16.03
N PHE A 230 -15.66 27.37 -16.98
CA PHE A 230 -16.05 28.75 -16.71
C PHE A 230 -17.56 28.90 -16.90
N PHE A 231 -18.20 29.59 -15.96
CA PHE A 231 -19.63 29.83 -15.97
C PHE A 231 -19.96 31.18 -15.34
N SER A 232 -21.13 31.70 -15.70
CA SER A 232 -21.73 32.87 -15.07
C SER A 232 -23.00 32.46 -14.32
N GLY A 233 -23.16 32.98 -13.10
CA GLY A 233 -24.34 32.78 -12.25
C GLY A 233 -24.30 31.56 -11.31
N GLU A 234 -24.90 31.72 -10.12
CA GLU A 234 -24.86 30.71 -9.04
C GLU A 234 -25.70 29.45 -9.35
N GLN A 235 -26.73 29.58 -10.20
CA GLN A 235 -27.54 28.43 -10.63
C GLN A 235 -26.74 27.45 -11.50
N ALA A 236 -25.83 27.96 -12.34
CA ALA A 236 -24.95 27.13 -13.16
C ALA A 236 -23.98 26.35 -12.25
N ARG A 237 -23.42 26.99 -11.22
CA ARG A 237 -22.54 26.33 -10.23
C ARG A 237 -23.16 25.09 -9.61
N LYS A 238 -24.40 25.21 -9.12
CA LYS A 238 -25.12 24.08 -8.48
C LYS A 238 -25.37 22.93 -9.47
N LYS A 239 -25.71 23.24 -10.72
CA LYS A 239 -25.89 22.23 -11.78
C LYS A 239 -24.58 21.54 -12.11
N ILE A 240 -23.48 22.29 -12.25
CA ILE A 240 -22.15 21.76 -12.54
C ILE A 240 -21.69 20.83 -11.41
N HIS A 241 -21.82 21.24 -10.14
CA HIS A 241 -21.46 20.37 -9.00
C HIS A 241 -22.24 19.06 -8.98
N LYS A 242 -23.56 19.09 -9.24
CA LYS A 242 -24.36 17.85 -9.33
C LYS A 242 -23.90 16.93 -10.46
N ILE A 243 -23.49 17.49 -11.60
CA ILE A 243 -22.95 16.69 -12.71
C ILE A 243 -21.58 16.12 -12.32
N CYS A 244 -20.72 16.88 -11.64
CA CYS A 244 -19.44 16.37 -11.15
C CYS A 244 -19.64 15.19 -10.18
N GLU A 245 -20.56 15.32 -9.23
CA GLU A 245 -20.90 14.25 -8.29
C GLU A 245 -21.44 13.00 -9.00
N ALA A 246 -22.36 13.18 -9.97
CA ALA A 246 -22.93 12.07 -10.73
C ALA A 246 -21.92 11.30 -11.60
N PHE A 247 -20.86 11.97 -12.06
CA PHE A 247 -19.81 11.34 -12.87
C PHE A 247 -18.63 10.83 -12.03
N GLY A 248 -18.66 11.04 -10.70
CA GLY A 248 -17.56 10.72 -9.79
C GLY A 248 -16.33 11.59 -10.02
N ALA A 249 -16.52 12.83 -10.48
CA ALA A 249 -15.44 13.78 -10.69
C ALA A 249 -15.08 14.47 -9.36
N ASN A 250 -13.81 14.45 -9.01
CA ASN A 250 -13.33 15.11 -7.80
C ASN A 250 -13.12 16.61 -8.08
N CYS A 251 -13.98 17.44 -7.51
CA CYS A 251 -13.91 18.90 -7.58
C CYS A 251 -13.09 19.48 -6.44
N TYR A 252 -12.23 20.46 -6.76
CA TYR A 252 -11.38 21.09 -5.75
C TYR A 252 -11.60 22.60 -5.76
N PRO A 253 -11.82 23.20 -4.58
CA PRO A 253 -11.97 24.65 -4.46
C PRO A 253 -10.61 25.31 -4.68
N VAL A 254 -10.47 26.04 -5.78
CA VAL A 254 -9.31 26.88 -6.05
C VAL A 254 -9.66 28.31 -5.63
N PRO A 255 -8.91 28.93 -4.70
CA PRO A 255 -9.15 30.32 -4.31
C PRO A 255 -8.97 31.26 -5.51
N GLU A 256 -9.84 32.27 -5.61
CA GLU A 256 -9.76 33.31 -6.65
C GLU A 256 -8.49 34.18 -6.45
N ASP A 257 -8.09 34.41 -5.20
CA ASP A 257 -6.90 35.17 -4.82
C ASP A 257 -5.59 34.54 -5.32
N SER A 258 -4.80 35.29 -6.09
CA SER A 258 -3.50 34.85 -6.64
C SER A 258 -2.45 34.59 -5.55
N ILE A 259 -2.46 35.36 -4.46
CA ILE A 259 -1.51 35.24 -3.35
C ILE A 259 -1.80 33.97 -2.53
N LYS A 260 -3.07 33.72 -2.18
CA LYS A 260 -3.48 32.51 -1.45
C LYS A 260 -3.20 31.25 -2.28
N ARG A 261 -3.39 31.30 -3.60
CA ARG A 261 -3.02 30.18 -4.50
C ARG A 261 -1.54 29.82 -4.42
N ARG A 262 -0.65 30.82 -4.48
CA ARG A 262 0.80 30.59 -4.37
C ARG A 262 1.20 30.01 -3.01
N GLN A 263 0.59 30.50 -1.93
CA GLN A 263 0.86 29.99 -0.58
C GLN A 263 0.47 28.53 -0.43
N ILE A 264 -0.76 28.17 -0.81
CA ILE A 264 -1.21 26.78 -0.70
C ILE A 264 -0.38 25.84 -1.59
N THR A 265 0.07 26.32 -2.75
CA THR A 265 0.97 25.53 -3.62
C THR A 265 2.30 25.24 -2.92
N ARG A 266 2.90 26.24 -2.26
CA ARG A 266 4.13 26.06 -1.48
C ARG A 266 3.96 25.13 -0.27
N ASP A 267 2.86 25.28 0.47
CA ASP A 267 2.59 24.44 1.64
C ASP A 267 2.42 22.97 1.22
N VAL A 268 1.77 22.74 0.08
CA VAL A 268 1.60 21.42 -0.50
C VAL A 268 2.95 20.85 -0.94
N LEU A 269 3.80 21.65 -1.62
CA LEU A 269 5.21 21.37 -1.96
C LEU A 269 6.04 20.88 -0.76
N SER A 270 6.03 21.63 0.34
CA SER A 270 6.76 21.24 1.56
C SER A 270 6.32 19.89 2.08
N ARG A 271 5.00 19.68 2.22
CA ARG A 271 4.45 18.45 2.79
C ARG A 271 4.76 17.20 1.98
N LEU A 272 4.85 17.28 0.65
CA LEU A 272 5.22 16.12 -0.16
C LEU A 272 6.70 15.78 -0.01
N SER A 273 7.58 16.78 -0.02
CA SER A 273 9.00 16.54 0.19
C SER A 273 9.27 15.94 1.58
N GLU A 274 8.54 16.37 2.61
CA GLU A 274 8.61 15.79 3.96
C GLU A 274 8.12 14.33 3.99
N LEU A 275 7.07 14.01 3.23
CA LEU A 275 6.52 12.65 3.18
C LEU A 275 7.35 11.68 2.34
N GLU A 276 7.93 12.16 1.25
CA GLU A 276 8.85 11.39 0.43
C GLU A 276 10.13 11.05 1.20
N THR A 277 10.67 12.00 1.95
CA THR A 277 11.85 11.76 2.81
C THR A 277 11.55 10.82 3.97
N THR A 278 10.37 10.92 4.61
CA THR A 278 9.98 9.97 5.67
C THR A 278 9.71 8.57 5.14
N LEU A 279 9.20 8.43 3.91
CA LEU A 279 9.00 7.12 3.29
C LEU A 279 10.34 6.48 2.86
N ASP A 280 11.26 7.23 2.26
CA ASP A 280 12.59 6.70 1.95
C ASP A 280 13.36 6.33 3.23
N ALA A 281 13.23 7.11 4.30
CA ALA A 281 13.77 6.74 5.61
C ALA A 281 13.12 5.48 6.19
N GLY A 282 11.81 5.33 6.04
CA GLY A 282 11.06 4.15 6.51
C GLY A 282 11.26 2.88 5.68
N LEU A 283 11.61 3.00 4.40
CA LEU A 283 11.95 1.84 3.54
C LEU A 283 13.37 1.31 3.77
N ARG A 284 14.27 2.15 4.29
CA ARG A 284 15.66 1.78 4.58
C ARG A 284 15.86 1.18 5.97
N HIS A 285 14.94 1.43 6.88
CA HIS A 285 14.88 0.83 8.22
C HIS A 285 14.18 -0.53 8.16
#